data_AF-A0A2S8BK89-F1
#
_entry.id   AF-A0A2S8BK89-F1
#
_cell.length_a   1.000
_cell.length_b   1.000
_cell.length_c   1.000
_cell.angle_alpha   90.00
_cell.angle_beta   90.00
_cell.angle_gamma   90.00
#
_symmetry.space_group_name_H-M   'P 1'
#
loop_
_entity.id
_entity.type
_entity.pdbx_description
1 polymer ?
#
loop_
_entity_poly.entity_id
_entity_poly.type
_entity_poly.pdbx_seq_one_letter_code
_entity_poly.pdbx_strand_id
1 'polypeptide(L)'
;MRKFIACVAVAVAGVVTLAPTASADVSQPAGSVPIPAGPAPNWIVADLDSGQILAESNGYAVHPPASTIKVLLALVALDELNLDSSVVATPADTEVECNCVGIKPGRSYTARQLLDATLLVSGNDAANTLAEMLGGADAAVAKMNAKPPRSAPPAPTPPPPPGWTARAVRGRPPRTIWR
;
A
#
# COMPACT_ATOMS: atom_id res chain seq x y z
N MET A 1 -58.68 -39.75 34.82
CA MET A 1 -59.06 -39.78 33.37
C MET A 1 -58.71 -38.44 32.75
N ARG A 2 -58.01 -38.40 31.58
CA ARG A 2 -57.75 -37.18 30.74
C ARG A 2 -56.98 -36.06 31.49
N LYS A 3 -56.06 -35.25 30.97
CA LYS A 3 -55.39 -34.91 29.69
C LYS A 3 -54.13 -34.10 30.15
N PHE A 4 -53.08 -33.79 29.39
CA PHE A 4 -52.67 -33.97 27.99
C PHE A 4 -51.14 -34.22 27.98
N ILE A 5 -50.52 -34.35 26.81
CA ILE A 5 -49.08 -34.13 26.61
C ILE A 5 -48.92 -32.81 25.85
N ALA A 6 -48.00 -31.94 26.28
CA ALA A 6 -47.68 -30.69 25.58
C ALA A 6 -46.35 -30.81 24.83
N CYS A 7 -46.39 -30.93 23.51
CA CYS A 7 -45.20 -30.87 22.67
C CYS A 7 -44.73 -29.41 22.54
N VAL A 8 -43.54 -29.11 23.04
CA VAL A 8 -42.88 -27.81 22.79
C VAL A 8 -42.11 -27.91 21.48
N ALA A 9 -42.69 -27.39 20.40
CA ALA A 9 -41.98 -27.19 19.14
C ALA A 9 -41.18 -25.88 19.22
N VAL A 10 -39.86 -25.98 19.39
CA VAL A 10 -38.96 -24.81 19.37
C VAL A 10 -38.74 -24.39 17.92
N ALA A 11 -39.49 -23.40 17.46
CA ALA A 11 -39.24 -22.74 16.19
C ALA A 11 -38.04 -21.78 16.33
N VAL A 12 -36.85 -22.22 15.90
CA VAL A 12 -35.67 -21.35 15.83
C VAL A 12 -35.82 -20.42 14.63
N ALA A 13 -36.40 -19.24 14.86
CA ALA A 13 -36.40 -18.15 13.89
C ALA A 13 -34.97 -17.59 13.75
N GLY A 14 -34.24 -18.10 12.76
CA GLY A 14 -32.91 -17.58 12.41
C GLY A 14 -33.02 -16.14 11.91
N VAL A 15 -32.64 -15.18 12.77
CA VAL A 15 -32.51 -13.78 12.36
C VAL A 15 -31.33 -13.68 11.40
N VAL A 16 -31.62 -13.60 10.10
CA VAL A 16 -30.63 -13.24 9.09
C VAL A 16 -30.29 -11.77 9.28
N THR A 17 -29.25 -11.50 10.06
CA THR A 17 -28.65 -10.17 10.14
C THR A 17 -27.95 -9.89 8.82
N LEU A 18 -28.66 -9.25 7.89
CA LEU A 18 -28.05 -8.53 6.78
C LEU A 18 -27.09 -7.51 7.38
N ALA A 19 -25.79 -7.82 7.37
CA ALA A 19 -24.77 -6.85 7.70
C ALA A 19 -24.95 -5.65 6.75
N PRO A 20 -24.99 -4.41 7.27
CA PRO A 20 -25.14 -3.25 6.40
C PRO A 20 -23.95 -3.24 5.44
N THR A 21 -24.24 -3.37 4.14
CA THR A 21 -23.27 -3.05 3.10
C THR A 21 -22.94 -1.58 3.26
N ALA A 22 -21.77 -1.29 3.80
CA ALA A 22 -21.23 0.06 3.83
C ALA A 22 -21.04 0.50 2.37
N SER A 23 -22.05 1.16 1.83
CA SER A 23 -21.91 1.94 0.60
C SER A 23 -20.88 3.01 0.94
N ALA A 24 -19.69 2.90 0.37
CA ALA A 24 -18.75 4.01 0.39
C ALA A 24 -19.39 5.13 -0.43
N ASP A 25 -19.66 6.27 0.21
CA ASP A 25 -20.27 7.41 -0.48
C ASP A 25 -19.28 7.95 -1.51
N VAL A 26 -19.60 7.74 -2.79
CA VAL A 26 -18.79 8.19 -3.92
C VAL A 26 -18.93 9.70 -4.03
N SER A 27 -17.85 10.42 -3.72
CA SER A 27 -17.72 11.85 -3.95
C SER A 27 -17.39 12.08 -5.43
N GLN A 28 -18.28 12.77 -6.15
CA GLN A 28 -18.13 13.09 -7.58
C GLN A 28 -18.85 14.42 -7.90
N PRO A 29 -18.52 15.10 -9.02
CA PRO A 29 -19.11 16.38 -9.37
C PRO A 29 -20.62 16.30 -9.59
N ALA A 30 -21.36 17.31 -9.14
CA ALA A 30 -22.82 17.34 -9.32
C ALA A 30 -23.19 17.33 -10.82
N GLY A 31 -24.05 16.39 -11.21
CA GLY A 31 -24.46 16.20 -12.61
C GLY A 31 -23.50 15.36 -13.47
N SER A 32 -22.41 14.80 -12.91
CA SER A 32 -21.59 13.80 -13.62
C SER A 32 -22.38 12.52 -13.87
N VAL A 33 -21.93 11.72 -14.84
CA VAL A 33 -22.39 10.33 -15.00
C VAL A 33 -22.03 9.55 -13.73
N PRO A 34 -22.95 8.77 -13.14
CA PRO A 34 -22.64 7.97 -11.97
C PRO A 34 -21.52 6.95 -12.23
N ILE A 35 -20.51 6.95 -11.38
CA ILE A 35 -19.39 6.00 -11.47
C ILE A 35 -19.87 4.57 -11.17
N PRO A 36 -19.56 3.57 -12.02
CA PRO A 36 -19.95 2.18 -11.78
C PRO A 36 -19.33 1.59 -10.51
N ALA A 37 -20.07 0.70 -9.85
CA ALA A 37 -19.54 -0.06 -8.72
C ALA A 37 -18.39 -1.00 -9.15
N GLY A 38 -17.39 -1.14 -8.29
CA GLY A 38 -16.22 -1.99 -8.51
C GLY A 38 -15.74 -2.68 -7.23
N PRO A 39 -14.73 -3.58 -7.32
CA PRO A 39 -14.26 -4.38 -6.19
C PRO A 39 -13.34 -3.62 -5.23
N ALA A 40 -12.86 -2.43 -5.58
CA ALA A 40 -12.00 -1.62 -4.73
C ALA A 40 -12.83 -0.89 -3.66
N PRO A 41 -12.64 -1.18 -2.35
CA PRO A 41 -13.43 -0.55 -1.29
C PRO A 41 -13.09 0.94 -1.10
N ASN A 42 -11.89 1.35 -1.52
CA ASN A 42 -11.45 2.74 -1.53
C ASN A 42 -10.67 3.01 -2.82
N TRP A 43 -10.86 4.19 -3.40
CA TRP A 43 -10.16 4.64 -4.61
C TRP A 43 -10.24 6.16 -4.72
N ILE A 44 -9.36 6.74 -5.54
CA ILE A 44 -9.29 8.16 -5.85
C ILE A 44 -8.91 8.36 -7.31
N VAL A 45 -9.54 9.33 -7.97
CA VAL A 45 -9.18 9.83 -9.30
C VAL A 45 -8.83 11.30 -9.13
N ALA A 46 -7.62 11.67 -9.53
CA ALA A 46 -7.13 13.04 -9.43
C ALA A 46 -6.36 13.43 -10.69
N ASP A 47 -6.37 14.72 -11.00
CA ASP A 47 -5.54 15.33 -12.02
C ASP A 47 -4.09 15.49 -11.51
N LEU A 48 -3.11 15.08 -12.32
CA LEU A 48 -1.72 14.96 -11.89
C LEU A 48 -1.01 16.33 -11.77
N ASP A 49 -1.38 17.30 -12.60
CA ASP A 49 -0.72 18.60 -12.70
C ASP A 49 -1.33 19.61 -11.72
N SER A 50 -2.66 19.66 -11.64
CA SER A 50 -3.43 20.56 -10.78
C SER A 50 -3.74 19.98 -9.40
N GLY A 51 -3.48 18.69 -9.16
CA GLY A 51 -3.81 18.00 -7.90
C GLY A 51 -5.31 17.94 -7.57
N GLN A 52 -6.19 18.33 -8.51
CA GLN A 52 -7.62 18.34 -8.29
C GLN A 52 -8.15 16.91 -8.15
N ILE A 53 -8.84 16.62 -7.05
CA ILE A 53 -9.61 15.38 -6.90
C ILE A 53 -10.85 15.47 -7.78
N LEU A 54 -10.94 14.57 -8.75
CA LEU A 54 -12.04 14.50 -9.73
C LEU A 54 -13.17 13.60 -9.22
N ALA A 55 -12.84 12.51 -8.53
CA ALA A 55 -13.78 11.69 -7.78
C ALA A 55 -13.04 10.81 -6.76
N GLU A 56 -13.72 10.38 -5.69
CA GLU A 56 -13.19 9.42 -4.74
C GLU A 56 -14.27 8.58 -4.04
N SER A 57 -13.83 7.48 -3.44
CA SER A 57 -14.60 6.63 -2.55
C SER A 57 -13.69 6.32 -1.36
N ASN A 58 -14.02 6.82 -0.18
CA ASN A 58 -13.20 6.65 1.03
C ASN A 58 -11.70 7.00 0.84
N GLY A 59 -11.37 8.02 0.03
CA GLY A 59 -9.99 8.29 -0.43
C GLY A 59 -8.95 8.46 0.68
N TYR A 60 -9.38 8.85 1.88
CA TYR A 60 -8.55 9.06 3.07
C TYR A 60 -8.46 7.86 4.03
N ALA A 61 -9.10 6.73 3.73
CA ALA A 61 -9.07 5.55 4.59
C ALA A 61 -7.66 4.94 4.67
N VAL A 62 -7.23 4.55 5.88
CA VAL A 62 -5.91 3.93 6.11
C VAL A 62 -5.98 2.43 5.85
N HIS A 63 -5.25 1.97 4.84
CA HIS A 63 -5.10 0.55 4.53
C HIS A 63 -3.62 0.17 4.36
N PRO A 64 -3.25 -1.11 4.56
CA PRO A 64 -1.92 -1.60 4.19
C PRO A 64 -1.69 -1.35 2.68
N PRO A 65 -0.60 -0.67 2.29
CA PRO A 65 -0.37 -0.26 0.90
C PRO A 65 0.04 -1.41 -0.03
N ALA A 66 0.41 -2.57 0.54
CA ALA A 66 1.12 -3.63 -0.16
C ALA A 66 2.32 -3.07 -0.95
N SER A 67 2.63 -3.66 -2.10
CA SER A 67 3.78 -3.24 -2.92
C SER A 67 3.69 -1.84 -3.53
N THR A 68 2.57 -1.11 -3.41
CA THR A 68 2.52 0.31 -3.84
C THR A 68 3.48 1.19 -3.02
N ILE A 69 3.83 0.78 -1.79
CA ILE A 69 4.83 1.47 -0.95
C ILE A 69 6.24 1.49 -1.57
N LYS A 70 6.53 0.62 -2.54
CA LYS A 70 7.80 0.62 -3.28
C LYS A 70 8.00 1.91 -4.11
N VAL A 71 6.94 2.62 -4.47
CA VAL A 71 7.04 3.96 -5.08
C VAL A 71 7.67 4.95 -4.11
N LEU A 72 7.32 4.89 -2.81
CA LEU A 72 7.93 5.76 -1.79
C LEU A 72 9.41 5.41 -1.55
N LEU A 73 9.76 4.12 -1.55
CA LEU A 73 11.17 3.68 -1.51
C LEU A 73 11.95 4.22 -2.73
N ALA A 74 11.39 4.07 -3.93
CA ALA A 74 12.01 4.54 -5.16
C ALA A 74 12.24 6.06 -5.15
N LEU A 75 11.28 6.85 -4.63
CA LEU A 75 11.44 8.29 -4.48
C LEU A 75 12.50 8.68 -3.43
N VAL A 76 12.74 7.88 -2.38
CA VAL A 76 13.87 8.10 -1.45
C VAL A 76 15.19 7.76 -2.13
N ALA A 77 15.26 6.64 -2.83
CA ALA A 77 16.46 6.21 -3.56
C ALA A 77 16.86 7.22 -4.66
N LEU A 78 15.89 7.81 -5.38
CA LEU A 78 16.14 8.82 -6.41
C LEU A 78 16.64 10.16 -5.85
N ASP A 79 16.29 10.51 -4.61
CA ASP A 79 16.80 11.72 -3.94
C ASP A 79 18.24 11.55 -3.42
N GLU A 80 18.58 10.34 -2.94
CA GLU A 80 19.81 10.11 -2.16
C GLU A 80 20.91 9.33 -2.89
N LEU A 81 20.58 8.53 -3.90
CA LEU A 81 21.54 7.64 -4.57
C LEU A 81 21.87 8.13 -5.98
N ASN A 82 23.16 8.10 -6.33
CA ASN A 82 23.56 8.15 -7.73
C ASN A 82 23.11 6.84 -8.42
N LEU A 83 22.40 6.93 -9.54
CA LEU A 83 21.87 5.78 -10.27
C LEU A 83 22.93 4.77 -10.73
N ASP A 84 24.17 5.22 -10.93
CA ASP A 84 25.32 4.39 -11.32
C ASP A 84 26.15 3.92 -10.11
N SER A 85 25.82 4.36 -8.89
CA SER A 85 26.39 3.78 -7.67
C SER A 85 25.93 2.33 -7.51
N SER A 86 26.76 1.50 -6.89
CA SER A 86 26.54 0.06 -6.82
C SER A 86 26.76 -0.50 -5.41
N VAL A 87 26.06 -1.60 -5.12
CA VAL A 87 26.16 -2.37 -3.88
C VAL A 87 26.38 -3.84 -4.21
N VAL A 88 27.17 -4.53 -3.40
CA VAL A 88 27.32 -5.99 -3.46
C VAL A 88 26.25 -6.61 -2.58
N ALA A 89 25.33 -7.36 -3.19
CA ALA A 89 24.24 -8.00 -2.47
C ALA A 89 24.77 -9.04 -1.45
N THR A 90 24.08 -9.12 -0.32
CA THR A 90 24.34 -10.02 0.80
C THR A 90 23.31 -11.16 0.83
N PRO A 91 23.53 -12.23 1.62
CA PRO A 91 22.49 -13.23 1.85
C PRO A 91 21.20 -12.62 2.43
N ALA A 92 21.32 -11.70 3.38
CA ALA A 92 20.20 -11.05 4.07
C ALA A 92 19.27 -10.29 3.11
N ASP A 93 19.82 -9.69 2.04
CA ASP A 93 19.02 -9.02 1.01
C ASP A 93 18.01 -9.96 0.34
N THR A 94 18.42 -11.22 0.16
CA THR A 94 17.62 -12.26 -0.52
C THR A 94 16.70 -13.06 0.41
N GLU A 95 16.79 -12.86 1.73
CA GLU A 95 16.04 -13.61 2.74
C GLU A 95 14.57 -13.15 2.92
N VAL A 96 13.94 -12.70 1.84
CA VAL A 96 12.60 -12.13 1.79
C VAL A 96 11.57 -13.09 1.21
N GLU A 97 10.28 -12.79 1.36
CA GLU A 97 9.23 -13.46 0.60
C GLU A 97 9.25 -12.98 -0.86
N CYS A 98 9.24 -13.89 -1.85
CA CYS A 98 9.19 -13.52 -3.28
C CYS A 98 7.74 -13.25 -3.73
N ASN A 99 7.39 -12.32 -4.63
CA ASN A 99 8.07 -11.72 -5.79
C ASN A 99 9.57 -11.34 -5.64
N CYS A 100 10.42 -11.95 -6.47
CA CYS A 100 11.86 -11.69 -6.53
C CYS A 100 12.32 -11.54 -7.99
N VAL A 101 13.30 -10.67 -8.25
CA VAL A 101 13.97 -10.57 -9.56
C VAL A 101 15.08 -11.62 -9.73
N GLY A 102 15.59 -12.16 -8.61
CA GLY A 102 16.71 -13.10 -8.59
C GLY A 102 18.05 -12.40 -8.31
N ILE A 103 18.06 -11.45 -7.36
CA ILE A 103 19.30 -10.95 -6.76
C ILE A 103 20.12 -12.13 -6.22
N LYS A 104 21.44 -12.08 -6.40
CA LYS A 104 22.36 -13.14 -5.96
C LYS A 104 23.43 -12.55 -5.04
N PRO A 105 23.66 -13.13 -3.84
CA PRO A 105 24.71 -12.68 -2.95
C PRO A 105 26.09 -12.71 -3.61
N GLY A 106 26.95 -11.76 -3.26
CA GLY A 106 28.28 -11.58 -3.84
C GLY A 106 28.30 -10.98 -5.25
N ARG A 107 27.14 -10.64 -5.85
CA ARG A 107 27.08 -9.87 -7.10
C ARG A 107 26.84 -8.39 -6.82
N SER A 108 27.45 -7.54 -7.64
CA SER A 108 27.21 -6.10 -7.63
C SER A 108 26.02 -5.73 -8.52
N TYR A 109 25.19 -4.80 -8.06
CA TYR A 109 24.05 -4.24 -8.77
C TYR A 109 24.07 -2.70 -8.63
N THR A 110 23.69 -1.98 -9.68
CA THR A 110 23.54 -0.52 -9.62
C THR A 110 22.20 -0.12 -9.01
N ALA A 111 22.12 1.07 -8.42
CA ALA A 111 20.86 1.64 -7.93
C ALA A 111 19.78 1.67 -9.03
N ARG A 112 20.15 1.95 -10.29
CA ARG A 112 19.27 1.82 -11.46
C ARG A 112 18.69 0.41 -11.61
N GLN A 113 19.52 -0.62 -11.64
CA GLN A 113 19.06 -2.01 -11.81
C GLN A 113 18.12 -2.45 -10.67
N LEU A 114 18.40 -2.00 -9.44
CA LEU A 114 17.56 -2.29 -8.29
C LEU A 114 16.23 -1.53 -8.35
N LEU A 115 16.22 -0.28 -8.81
CA LEU A 115 14.99 0.49 -9.08
C LEU A 115 14.13 -0.16 -10.18
N ASP A 116 14.75 -0.54 -11.31
CA ASP A 116 14.08 -1.21 -12.42
C ASP A 116 13.40 -2.50 -11.93
N ALA A 117 14.12 -3.35 -11.18
CA ALA A 117 13.57 -4.57 -10.59
C ALA A 117 12.47 -4.31 -9.53
N THR A 118 12.67 -3.28 -8.69
CA THR A 118 11.71 -2.88 -7.65
C THR A 118 10.38 -2.41 -8.24
N LEU A 119 10.40 -1.74 -9.39
CA LEU A 119 9.20 -1.16 -10.01
C LEU A 119 8.57 -2.03 -11.11
N LEU A 120 9.35 -2.74 -11.92
CA LEU A 120 8.84 -3.54 -13.04
C LEU A 120 8.29 -4.92 -12.61
N VAL A 121 8.96 -5.59 -11.67
CA VAL A 121 8.57 -6.94 -11.20
C VAL A 121 8.18 -6.97 -9.72
N SER A 122 8.12 -5.80 -9.07
CA SER A 122 7.88 -5.68 -7.62
C SER A 122 8.85 -6.53 -6.79
N GLY A 123 10.12 -6.64 -7.22
CA GLY A 123 11.12 -7.48 -6.57
C GLY A 123 11.36 -7.06 -5.12
N ASN A 124 11.03 -7.93 -4.17
CA ASN A 124 11.26 -7.70 -2.74
C ASN A 124 12.75 -7.82 -2.40
N ASP A 125 13.48 -8.68 -3.10
CA ASP A 125 14.93 -8.85 -3.02
C ASP A 125 15.65 -7.58 -3.50
N ALA A 126 15.22 -7.03 -4.62
CA ALA A 126 15.70 -5.75 -5.13
C ALA A 126 15.38 -4.58 -4.18
N ALA A 127 14.15 -4.53 -3.64
CA ALA A 127 13.75 -3.50 -2.67
C ALA A 127 14.57 -3.56 -1.37
N ASN A 128 14.88 -4.76 -0.88
CA ASN A 128 15.71 -4.96 0.32
C ASN A 128 17.17 -4.55 0.04
N THR A 129 17.74 -4.96 -1.10
CA THR A 129 19.09 -4.54 -1.53
C THR A 129 19.18 -3.02 -1.73
N LEU A 130 18.12 -2.39 -2.23
CA LEU A 130 18.04 -0.93 -2.38
C LEU A 130 17.93 -0.20 -1.03
N ALA A 131 17.28 -0.83 -0.04
CA ALA A 131 17.27 -0.32 1.32
C ALA A 131 18.65 -0.43 2.00
N GLU A 132 19.45 -1.46 1.68
CA GLU A 132 20.84 -1.56 2.15
C GLU A 132 21.69 -0.39 1.62
N MET A 133 21.52 0.02 0.35
CA MET A 133 22.15 1.25 -0.19
C MET A 133 21.77 2.52 0.59
N LEU A 134 20.60 2.53 1.23
CA LEU A 134 20.10 3.64 2.04
C LEU A 134 20.52 3.55 3.52
N GLY A 135 21.39 2.61 3.89
CA GLY A 135 21.86 2.39 5.27
C GLY A 135 21.08 1.30 6.03
N GLY A 136 20.49 0.35 5.30
CA GLY A 136 19.71 -0.76 5.85
C GLY A 136 18.22 -0.47 5.97
N ALA A 137 17.43 -1.53 6.20
CA ALA A 137 15.97 -1.50 6.20
C ALA A 137 15.37 -0.44 7.15
N ASP A 138 15.87 -0.33 8.39
CA ASP A 138 15.36 0.64 9.37
C ASP A 138 15.68 2.09 8.96
N ALA A 139 16.86 2.35 8.39
CA ALA A 139 17.23 3.66 7.88
C ALA A 139 16.39 4.05 6.65
N ALA A 140 16.17 3.12 5.72
CA ALA A 140 15.28 3.32 4.58
C ALA A 140 13.84 3.62 5.05
N VAL A 141 13.29 2.85 6.00
CA VAL A 141 11.96 3.12 6.57
C VAL A 141 11.91 4.46 7.30
N ALA A 142 12.97 4.85 8.02
CA ALA A 142 13.04 6.17 8.66
C ALA A 142 13.01 7.30 7.61
N LYS A 143 13.79 7.19 6.53
CA LYS A 143 13.82 8.13 5.40
C LYS A 143 12.46 8.19 4.69
N MET A 144 11.82 7.06 4.43
CA MET A 144 10.46 6.99 3.88
C MET A 144 9.40 7.61 4.80
N ASN A 145 9.56 7.53 6.12
CA ASN A 145 8.67 8.22 7.08
C ASN A 145 8.97 9.73 7.18
N ALA A 146 10.21 10.15 6.93
CA ALA A 146 10.63 11.55 6.98
C ALA A 146 10.36 12.30 5.67
N LYS A 147 10.27 11.59 4.54
CA LYS A 147 9.96 12.20 3.24
C LYS A 147 8.57 12.85 3.28
N PRO A 148 8.47 14.17 3.08
CA PRO A 148 7.18 14.84 3.07
C PRO A 148 6.35 14.30 1.89
N PRO A 149 5.02 14.17 2.03
CA PRO A 149 4.20 13.94 0.87
C PRO A 149 4.40 15.10 -0.11
N ARG A 150 4.47 14.80 -1.41
CA ARG A 150 4.70 15.81 -2.44
C ARG A 150 3.62 16.89 -2.30
N SER A 151 4.04 18.14 -2.19
CA SER A 151 3.15 19.27 -1.91
C SER A 151 2.03 19.32 -2.96
N ALA A 152 0.78 19.20 -2.51
CA ALA A 152 -0.36 19.54 -3.34
C ALA A 152 -0.25 21.02 -3.76
N PRO A 153 -0.60 21.38 -5.01
CA PRO A 153 -0.64 22.76 -5.44
C PRO A 153 -1.70 23.56 -4.63
N PRO A 154 -1.59 24.90 -4.56
CA PRO A 154 -2.36 25.72 -3.65
C PRO A 154 -3.83 25.88 -4.07
N ALA A 155 -4.66 24.96 -3.60
CA ALA A 155 -6.12 24.97 -3.62
C ALA A 155 -6.64 24.41 -2.27
N PRO A 156 -7.94 24.51 -1.92
CA PRO A 156 -8.48 23.93 -0.69
C PRO A 156 -8.68 22.40 -0.82
N THR A 157 -7.65 21.68 -1.26
CA THR A 157 -7.60 20.22 -1.23
C THR A 157 -7.28 19.74 0.18
N PRO A 158 -7.93 18.67 0.68
CA PRO A 158 -7.51 18.04 1.93
C PRO A 158 -6.06 17.53 1.82
N PRO A 159 -5.35 17.30 2.95
CA PRO A 159 -3.98 16.80 2.92
C PRO A 159 -3.91 15.44 2.21
N PRO A 160 -2.81 15.13 1.50
CA PRO A 160 -2.68 13.89 0.73
C PRO A 160 -2.93 12.65 1.59
N PRO A 161 -3.54 11.59 1.02
CA PRO A 161 -4.10 10.51 1.83
C PRO A 161 -3.05 9.76 2.66
N PRO A 162 -3.40 9.31 3.87
CA PRO A 162 -2.43 8.84 4.87
C PRO A 162 -1.63 7.59 4.47
N GLY A 163 -2.10 6.83 3.47
CA GLY A 163 -1.40 5.67 2.90
C GLY A 163 -0.06 5.99 2.22
N TRP A 164 0.23 7.26 1.92
CA TRP A 164 1.52 7.72 1.38
C TRP A 164 2.63 7.81 2.44
N THR A 165 2.36 7.46 3.69
CA THR A 165 3.37 7.41 4.77
C THR A 165 3.80 5.97 5.04
N ALA A 166 5.10 5.75 5.28
CA ALA A 166 5.63 4.46 5.75
C ALA A 166 5.19 4.09 7.19
N ARG A 167 4.17 4.76 7.75
CA ARG A 167 3.53 4.40 9.03
C ARG A 167 2.92 3.00 8.99
N ALA A 168 2.44 2.54 7.82
CA ALA A 168 1.86 1.20 7.64
C ALA A 168 2.88 0.04 7.64
N VAL A 169 4.18 0.34 7.53
CA VAL A 169 5.27 -0.67 7.55
C VAL A 169 6.17 -0.57 8.79
N ARG A 170 5.91 0.40 9.69
CA ARG A 170 6.66 0.60 10.93
C ARG A 170 6.58 -0.63 11.84
N GLY A 171 7.73 -1.14 12.28
CA GLY A 171 7.82 -2.28 13.20
C GLY A 171 7.53 -3.64 12.54
N ARG A 172 7.39 -3.71 11.21
CA ARG A 172 7.40 -5.00 10.50
C ARG A 172 8.84 -5.56 10.47
N PRO A 173 9.02 -6.89 10.56
CA PRO A 173 10.33 -7.48 10.33
C PRO A 173 10.80 -7.19 8.89
N PRO A 174 12.11 -7.00 8.64
CA PRO A 174 12.65 -6.62 7.33
C PRO A 174 12.10 -7.44 6.15
N ARG A 175 11.90 -8.73 6.39
CA ARG A 175 11.38 -9.72 5.43
C ARG A 175 9.96 -9.44 4.91
N THR A 176 9.16 -8.59 5.56
CA THR A 176 7.76 -8.29 5.21
C THR A 176 7.43 -6.79 5.09
N ILE A 177 8.44 -5.91 5.10
CA ILE A 177 8.27 -4.45 4.91
C ILE A 177 7.63 -4.15 3.54
N TRP A 178 8.02 -4.90 2.50
CA TRP A 178 7.66 -4.60 1.11
C TRP A 178 6.28 -5.13 0.67
N ARG A 179 5.40 -5.50 1.62
CA ARG A 179 4.19 -6.31 1.41
C ARG A 179 2.93 -5.78 2.10
#